data_AF-A0A447D1I7-F1
#
_entry.id   AF-A0A447D1I7-F1
#
_cell.length_a   1.000
_cell.length_b   1.000
_cell.length_c   1.000
_cell.angle_alpha   90.00
_cell.angle_beta   90.00
_cell.angle_gamma   90.00
#
_symmetry.space_group_name_H-M   'P 1'
#
loop_
_entity.id
_entity.type
_entity.pdbx_description
1 polymer ?
#
loop_
_entity_poly.entity_id
_entity_poly.type
_entity_poly.pdbx_seq_one_letter_code
_entity_poly.pdbx_strand_id
1 'polypeptide(L)'
;MSFIDDAKHWATMPIPAAGRGGADDALYEAMPVPELAALWCRLQGLGLRDQTDADWAATLYFDHLPHDAADRALDMVLAVLASEAELRVKMQLAEKFMSALIYNQSPRLIDRLEAEAAAHPRLRWLLGAVHWWAPSRELKLRLARLADEGAWRVDEVARDTPALRIDFAALPLDALARAWVEQHVKPEKDRDANWHALVDFERELLEQRPDRALDLVLAVLAIETHPAVLSLLAAGLLEDLIGPDTIARVEREARADARFRALVGSVWYHDGPEELRERLDAVVKEARA
;
A
#
# COMPACT_ATOMS: atom_id res chain seq x y z
N MET A 1 6.01 10.43 -22.18
CA MET A 1 6.31 10.75 -20.76
C MET A 1 7.24 9.66 -20.26
N SER A 2 8.15 9.94 -19.33
CA SER A 2 9.02 8.90 -18.78
C SER A 2 8.17 7.98 -17.89
N PHE A 3 8.40 6.67 -17.89
CA PHE A 3 7.78 5.72 -16.94
C PHE A 3 7.88 6.21 -15.48
N ILE A 4 8.99 6.89 -15.16
CA ILE A 4 9.22 7.50 -13.85
C ILE A 4 8.27 8.68 -13.61
N ASP A 5 7.97 9.49 -14.62
CA ASP A 5 7.05 10.62 -14.48
C ASP A 5 5.59 10.14 -14.38
N ASP A 6 5.24 9.05 -15.07
CA ASP A 6 3.93 8.42 -14.96
C ASP A 6 3.76 7.76 -13.59
N ALA A 7 4.73 6.97 -13.12
CA ALA A 7 4.72 6.38 -11.78
C ALA A 7 4.63 7.45 -10.68
N LYS A 8 5.33 8.59 -10.87
CA LYS A 8 5.24 9.73 -9.95
C LYS A 8 3.84 10.34 -9.94
N HIS A 9 3.24 10.48 -11.12
CA HIS A 9 1.90 11.01 -11.26
C HIS A 9 0.88 10.12 -10.53
N TRP A 10 0.92 8.80 -10.74
CA TRP A 10 0.03 7.86 -10.07
C TRP A 10 0.17 7.86 -8.54
N ALA A 11 1.41 7.87 -8.03
CA ALA A 11 1.68 7.89 -6.59
C ALA A 11 1.25 9.19 -5.87
N THR A 12 0.87 10.23 -6.63
CA THR A 12 0.51 11.56 -6.10
C THR A 12 -0.84 12.05 -6.63
N MET A 13 -1.62 11.17 -7.26
CA MET A 13 -2.98 11.47 -7.70
C MET A 13 -3.94 11.37 -6.52
N PRO A 14 -4.93 12.27 -6.41
CA PRO A 14 -6.00 12.09 -5.44
C PRO A 14 -6.79 10.82 -5.80
N ILE A 15 -7.16 10.03 -4.79
CA ILE A 15 -8.07 8.89 -5.01
C ILE A 15 -9.41 9.45 -5.56
N PRO A 16 -9.98 8.89 -6.64
CA PRO A 16 -11.28 9.31 -7.14
C PRO A 16 -12.35 9.21 -6.04
N ALA A 17 -13.22 10.22 -5.95
CA ALA A 17 -14.22 10.33 -4.90
C ALA A 17 -15.31 9.25 -5.01
N ALA A 18 -15.01 8.02 -4.58
CA ALA A 18 -16.04 7.07 -4.19
C ALA A 18 -16.58 7.51 -2.81
N GLY A 19 -17.41 8.56 -2.78
CA GLY A 19 -18.21 8.94 -1.62
C GLY A 19 -17.61 9.96 -0.64
N ARG A 20 -17.06 11.09 -1.12
CA ARG A 20 -16.81 12.24 -0.23
C ARG A 20 -18.12 12.79 0.35
N GLY A 21 -18.13 13.12 1.64
CA GLY A 21 -19.24 13.84 2.28
C GLY A 21 -20.06 13.04 3.31
N GLY A 22 -19.47 11.98 3.88
CA GLY A 22 -20.06 11.25 5.01
C GLY A 22 -19.93 11.99 6.34
N ALA A 23 -20.67 11.55 7.37
CA ALA A 23 -20.57 12.10 8.72
C ALA A 23 -19.16 11.97 9.34
N ASP A 24 -18.38 10.98 8.89
CA ASP A 24 -17.03 10.70 9.36
C ASP A 24 -16.01 11.74 8.85
N ASP A 25 -16.13 12.23 7.59
CA ASP A 25 -15.25 13.27 7.05
C ASP A 25 -15.37 14.56 7.88
N ALA A 26 -16.61 14.98 8.19
CA ALA A 26 -16.87 16.15 9.00
C ALA A 26 -16.31 16.02 10.43
N LEU A 27 -16.32 14.80 10.98
CA LEU A 27 -15.70 14.49 12.27
C LEU A 27 -14.18 14.69 12.21
N TYR A 28 -13.50 14.15 11.20
CA TYR A 28 -12.05 14.27 11.04
C TYR A 28 -11.61 15.71 10.70
N GLU A 29 -12.41 16.45 9.93
CA GLU A 29 -12.20 17.87 9.65
C GLU A 29 -12.28 18.73 10.92
N ALA A 30 -13.22 18.43 11.81
CA ALA A 30 -13.38 19.15 13.08
C ALA A 30 -12.33 18.77 14.15
N MET A 31 -11.64 17.62 13.98
CA MET A 31 -10.69 17.11 14.96
C MET A 31 -9.48 18.05 15.14
N PRO A 32 -8.99 18.30 16.37
CA PRO A 32 -7.74 19.02 16.58
C PRO A 32 -6.54 18.28 15.96
N VAL A 33 -5.58 19.02 15.39
CA VAL A 33 -4.39 18.43 14.75
C VAL A 33 -3.64 17.42 15.62
N PRO A 34 -3.44 17.63 16.95
CA PRO A 34 -2.78 16.63 17.79
C PRO A 34 -3.55 15.31 17.90
N GLU A 35 -4.87 15.36 17.98
CA GLU A 35 -5.73 14.17 18.02
C GLU A 35 -5.72 13.45 16.67
N LEU A 36 -5.75 14.23 15.58
CA LEU A 36 -5.68 13.72 14.22
C LEU A 36 -4.34 13.03 13.95
N ALA A 37 -3.22 13.61 14.42
CA ALA A 37 -1.89 13.00 14.37
C ALA A 37 -1.82 11.70 15.18
N ALA A 38 -2.42 11.67 16.38
CA ALA A 38 -2.49 10.46 17.18
C ALA A 38 -3.30 9.35 16.51
N LEU A 39 -4.44 9.70 15.89
CA LEU A 39 -5.23 8.76 15.09
C LEU A 39 -4.41 8.20 13.93
N TRP A 40 -3.77 9.06 13.14
CA TRP A 40 -2.93 8.65 12.02
C TRP A 40 -1.82 7.69 12.45
N CYS A 41 -1.11 8.00 13.54
CA CYS A 41 -0.06 7.14 14.09
C CYS A 41 -0.58 5.75 14.49
N ARG A 42 -1.79 5.65 15.05
CA ARG A 42 -2.38 4.36 15.41
C ARG A 42 -2.71 3.52 14.18
N LEU A 43 -3.25 4.14 13.12
CA LEU A 43 -3.56 3.44 11.88
C LEU A 43 -2.32 2.79 11.25
N GLN A 44 -1.14 3.40 11.38
CA GLN A 44 0.10 2.83 10.85
C GLN A 44 0.49 1.49 11.52
N GLY A 45 -0.05 1.21 12.72
CA GLY A 45 0.17 -0.02 13.45
C GLY A 45 -0.78 -1.16 13.10
N LEU A 46 -1.81 -0.91 12.27
CA LEU A 46 -2.81 -1.92 11.94
C LEU A 46 -2.29 -2.87 10.87
N GLY A 47 -2.25 -4.16 11.20
CA GLY A 47 -2.08 -5.22 10.22
C GLY A 47 -3.38 -5.46 9.45
N LEU A 48 -3.29 -6.18 8.33
CA LEU A 48 -4.45 -6.42 7.48
C LEU A 48 -5.61 -7.12 8.20
N ARG A 49 -5.31 -7.98 9.19
CA ARG A 49 -6.34 -8.67 9.98
C ARG A 49 -7.07 -7.77 10.97
N ASP A 50 -6.44 -6.66 11.36
CA ASP A 50 -6.96 -5.77 12.39
C ASP A 50 -7.75 -4.59 11.80
N GLN A 51 -7.74 -4.43 10.47
CA GLN A 51 -8.44 -3.36 9.78
C GLN A 51 -9.96 -3.58 9.79
N THR A 52 -10.69 -2.52 10.10
CA THR A 52 -12.15 -2.43 10.01
C THR A 52 -12.58 -1.45 8.93
N ASP A 53 -13.86 -1.48 8.56
CA ASP A 53 -14.44 -0.50 7.62
C ASP A 53 -14.26 0.95 8.10
N ALA A 54 -14.26 1.19 9.41
CA ALA A 54 -14.00 2.50 10.00
C ALA A 54 -12.55 2.95 9.83
N ASP A 55 -11.59 2.02 9.93
CA ASP A 55 -10.17 2.31 9.69
C ASP A 55 -9.91 2.61 8.21
N TRP A 56 -10.64 1.95 7.30
CA TRP A 56 -10.60 2.26 5.88
C TRP A 56 -11.13 3.67 5.58
N ALA A 57 -12.27 4.06 6.16
CA ALA A 57 -12.81 5.41 6.02
C ALA A 57 -11.82 6.48 6.55
N ALA A 58 -11.18 6.24 7.70
CA ALA A 58 -10.15 7.12 8.22
C ALA A 58 -8.92 7.19 7.29
N THR A 59 -8.51 6.07 6.70
CA THR A 59 -7.38 6.03 5.75
C THR A 59 -7.67 6.88 4.49
N LEU A 60 -8.88 6.76 3.93
CA LEU A 60 -9.30 7.58 2.78
C LEU A 60 -9.28 9.08 3.09
N TYR A 61 -9.69 9.50 4.29
CA TYR A 61 -9.58 10.88 4.73
C TYR A 61 -8.12 11.36 4.67
N PHE A 62 -7.18 10.56 5.17
CA PHE A 62 -5.76 10.91 5.18
C PHE A 62 -5.14 10.94 3.80
N ASP A 63 -5.54 10.04 2.89
CA ASP A 63 -5.08 10.05 1.50
C ASP A 63 -5.54 11.31 0.75
N HIS A 64 -6.67 11.90 1.13
CA HIS A 64 -7.18 13.15 0.57
C HIS A 64 -6.59 14.42 1.19
N LEU A 65 -6.26 14.36 2.48
CA LEU A 65 -5.81 15.51 3.27
C LEU A 65 -4.67 16.35 2.61
N PRO A 66 -3.58 15.77 2.06
CA PRO A 66 -2.52 16.56 1.44
C PRO A 66 -2.94 17.24 0.13
N HIS A 67 -4.04 16.80 -0.50
CA HIS A 67 -4.58 17.42 -1.71
C HIS A 67 -5.58 18.53 -1.38
N ASP A 68 -6.48 18.29 -0.43
CA ASP A 68 -7.61 19.17 -0.16
C ASP A 68 -7.27 20.29 0.83
N ALA A 69 -6.45 19.98 1.86
CA ALA A 69 -6.12 20.91 2.93
C ALA A 69 -4.63 20.85 3.28
N ALA A 70 -3.80 21.16 2.29
CA ALA A 70 -2.35 20.99 2.35
C ALA A 70 -1.65 21.71 3.52
N ASP A 71 -2.16 22.86 4.01
CA ASP A 71 -1.60 23.49 5.23
C ASP A 71 -1.86 22.66 6.49
N ARG A 72 -3.07 22.12 6.62
CA ARG A 72 -3.48 21.25 7.72
C ARG A 72 -2.76 19.91 7.65
N ALA A 73 -2.53 19.38 6.44
CA ALA A 73 -1.69 18.22 6.22
C ALA A 73 -0.26 18.47 6.72
N LEU A 74 0.33 19.63 6.41
CA LEU A 74 1.65 19.99 6.91
C LEU A 74 1.66 20.17 8.44
N ASP A 75 0.62 20.76 9.03
CA ASP A 75 0.46 20.82 10.49
C ASP A 75 0.45 19.42 11.12
N MET A 76 -0.27 18.49 10.51
CA MET A 76 -0.33 17.10 10.95
C MET A 76 1.03 16.41 10.85
N VAL A 77 1.76 16.59 9.74
CA VAL A 77 3.13 16.09 9.58
C VAL A 77 4.02 16.59 10.72
N LEU A 78 4.00 17.90 11.00
CA LEU A 78 4.80 18.49 12.08
C LEU A 78 4.41 17.93 13.45
N ALA A 79 3.12 17.76 13.72
CA ALA A 79 2.62 17.18 14.96
C ALA A 79 3.08 15.72 15.15
N VAL A 80 3.03 14.90 14.09
CA VAL A 80 3.55 13.52 14.15
C VAL A 80 5.07 13.51 14.36
N LEU A 81 5.83 14.36 13.67
CA LEU A 81 7.28 14.44 13.84
C LEU A 81 7.68 14.83 15.27
N ALA A 82 6.90 15.70 15.92
CA ALA A 82 7.07 16.13 17.30
C ALA A 82 6.59 15.11 18.36
N SER A 83 5.79 14.11 17.96
CA SER A 83 5.26 13.09 18.88
C SER A 83 6.29 12.03 19.26
N GLU A 84 5.96 11.19 20.25
CA GLU A 84 6.74 10.01 20.66
C GLU A 84 6.51 8.78 19.76
N ALA A 85 5.87 8.95 18.59
CA ALA A 85 5.71 7.86 17.65
C ALA A 85 7.06 7.27 17.25
N GLU A 86 7.09 5.95 17.07
CA GLU A 86 8.30 5.25 16.62
C GLU A 86 8.77 5.75 15.26
N LEU A 87 10.05 5.54 14.97
CA LEU A 87 10.68 6.04 13.75
C LEU A 87 9.98 5.53 12.48
N ARG A 88 9.61 4.24 12.45
CA ARG A 88 8.95 3.61 11.29
C ARG A 88 7.58 4.22 10.98
N VAL A 89 6.81 4.59 12.01
CA VAL A 89 5.57 5.37 11.83
C VAL A 89 5.86 6.72 11.20
N LYS A 90 6.88 7.46 11.70
CA LYS A 90 7.26 8.75 11.12
C LYS A 90 7.72 8.63 9.66
N MET A 91 8.37 7.53 9.29
CA MET A 91 8.79 7.28 7.91
C MET A 91 7.60 7.13 6.95
N GLN A 92 6.45 6.64 7.41
CA GLN A 92 5.24 6.53 6.57
C GLN A 92 4.73 7.90 6.08
N LEU A 93 5.08 8.99 6.78
CA LEU A 93 4.75 10.36 6.32
C LEU A 93 5.40 10.67 4.96
N ALA A 94 6.56 10.08 4.64
CA ALA A 94 7.25 10.33 3.38
C ALA A 94 6.38 9.92 2.19
N GLU A 95 5.82 8.71 2.28
CA GLU A 95 5.02 8.10 1.21
C GLU A 95 3.57 8.60 1.21
N LYS A 96 2.92 8.66 2.37
CA LYS A 96 1.48 8.96 2.47
C LYS A 96 1.13 10.45 2.42
N PHE A 97 2.07 11.33 2.79
CA PHE A 97 1.81 12.77 2.90
C PHE A 97 2.78 13.59 2.06
N MET A 98 4.06 13.44 2.35
CA MET A 98 5.07 14.35 1.84
C MET A 98 5.29 14.19 0.34
N SER A 99 5.12 13.00 -0.23
CA SER A 99 5.13 12.80 -1.68
C SER A 99 4.14 13.74 -2.39
N ALA A 100 2.87 13.73 -1.96
CA ALA A 100 1.80 14.58 -2.49
C ALA A 100 2.03 16.06 -2.17
N LEU A 101 2.44 16.41 -0.94
CA LEU A 101 2.72 17.79 -0.56
C LEU A 101 3.89 18.36 -1.36
N ILE A 102 4.97 17.61 -1.55
CA ILE A 102 6.14 18.09 -2.30
C ILE A 102 5.85 18.13 -3.80
N TYR A 103 5.18 17.14 -4.37
CA TYR A 103 4.90 17.12 -5.81
C TYR A 103 3.84 18.16 -6.20
N ASN A 104 2.70 18.19 -5.51
CA ASN A 104 1.55 19.03 -5.89
C ASN A 104 1.55 20.42 -5.23
N GLN A 105 2.08 20.54 -4.01
CA GLN A 105 1.85 21.71 -3.16
C GLN A 105 3.13 22.49 -2.82
N SER A 106 4.32 21.98 -3.17
CA SER A 106 5.57 22.68 -2.86
C SER A 106 5.68 24.09 -3.46
N PRO A 107 5.17 24.43 -4.66
CA PRO A 107 5.22 25.82 -5.14
C PRO A 107 4.54 26.80 -4.19
N ARG A 108 3.49 26.35 -3.49
CA ARG A 108 2.72 27.14 -2.53
C ARG A 108 3.31 27.08 -1.13
N LEU A 109 3.84 25.93 -0.72
CA LEU A 109 4.31 25.66 0.64
C LEU A 109 5.81 25.93 0.85
N ILE A 110 6.59 26.20 -0.19
CA ILE A 110 8.06 26.21 -0.12
C ILE A 110 8.61 27.15 0.96
N ASP A 111 8.09 28.38 1.06
CA ASP A 111 8.59 29.35 2.05
C ASP A 111 8.27 28.91 3.48
N ARG A 112 7.12 28.26 3.67
CA ARG A 112 6.73 27.66 4.95
C ARG A 112 7.61 26.46 5.28
N LEU A 113 7.86 25.57 4.32
CA LEU A 113 8.76 24.43 4.49
C LEU A 113 10.18 24.87 4.86
N GLU A 114 10.69 25.95 4.25
CA GLU A 114 11.99 26.54 4.59
C GLU A 114 12.01 27.09 6.02
N ALA A 115 10.96 27.82 6.43
CA ALA A 115 10.84 28.36 7.78
C ALA A 115 10.77 27.26 8.85
N GLU A 116 9.93 26.25 8.65
CA GLU A 116 9.79 25.13 9.58
C GLU A 116 11.07 24.27 9.62
N ALA A 117 11.71 24.01 8.48
CA ALA A 117 12.94 23.21 8.42
C ALA A 117 14.11 23.86 9.17
N ALA A 118 14.11 25.19 9.34
CA ALA A 118 15.10 25.88 10.14
C ALA A 118 15.04 25.48 11.63
N ALA A 119 13.84 25.25 12.16
CA ALA A 119 13.60 24.90 13.56
C ALA A 119 13.43 23.39 13.81
N HIS A 120 13.13 22.59 12.77
CA HIS A 120 12.74 21.19 12.90
C HIS A 120 13.73 20.23 12.20
N PRO A 121 14.74 19.68 12.90
CA PRO A 121 15.67 18.70 12.33
C PRO A 121 14.98 17.45 11.78
N ARG A 122 13.89 17.01 12.42
CA ARG A 122 13.07 15.87 11.96
C ARG A 122 12.35 16.16 10.65
N LEU A 123 11.99 17.41 10.36
CA LEU A 123 11.45 17.78 9.05
C LEU A 123 12.54 17.71 7.98
N ARG A 124 13.75 18.18 8.28
CA ARG A 124 14.91 18.04 7.35
C ARG A 124 15.22 16.58 7.03
N TRP A 125 15.21 15.72 8.03
CA TRP A 125 15.32 14.27 7.87
C TRP A 125 14.21 13.72 6.96
N LEU A 126 12.95 14.07 7.19
CA LEU A 126 11.83 13.61 6.36
C LEU A 126 11.92 14.13 4.91
N LEU A 127 12.36 15.38 4.71
CA LEU A 127 12.60 15.94 3.38
C LEU A 127 13.71 15.19 2.62
N GLY A 128 14.64 14.55 3.35
CA GLY A 128 15.62 13.62 2.80
C GLY A 128 15.00 12.49 1.97
N ALA A 129 13.75 12.11 2.26
CA ALA A 129 13.02 11.06 1.56
C ALA A 129 12.33 11.53 0.27
N VAL A 130 12.06 12.83 0.13
CA VAL A 130 11.05 13.30 -0.83
C VAL A 130 11.44 14.54 -1.64
N HIS A 131 12.55 15.21 -1.35
CA HIS A 131 12.87 16.49 -1.99
C HIS A 131 12.93 16.42 -3.54
N TRP A 132 13.26 15.25 -4.11
CA TRP A 132 13.36 15.04 -5.55
C TRP A 132 12.01 14.94 -6.26
N TRP A 133 10.91 14.82 -5.51
CA TRP A 133 9.54 14.83 -6.01
C TRP A 133 9.05 16.22 -6.38
N ALA A 134 9.77 17.30 -6.04
CA ALA A 134 9.35 18.64 -6.42
C ALA A 134 9.17 18.77 -7.95
N PRO A 135 8.18 19.52 -8.44
CA PRO A 135 7.82 19.53 -9.87
C PRO A 135 8.83 20.28 -10.73
N SER A 136 9.59 21.22 -10.14
CA SER A 136 10.58 22.04 -10.87
C SER A 136 12.00 21.82 -10.36
N ARG A 137 12.99 22.03 -11.25
CA ARG A 137 14.40 21.96 -10.89
C ARG A 137 14.76 22.95 -9.77
N GLU A 138 14.15 24.14 -9.79
CA GLU A 138 14.37 25.16 -8.76
C GLU A 138 13.90 24.68 -7.39
N LEU A 139 12.67 24.17 -7.31
CA LEU A 139 12.11 23.65 -6.05
C LEU A 139 12.90 22.46 -5.54
N LYS A 140 13.34 21.55 -6.42
CA LYS A 140 14.24 20.44 -6.04
C LYS A 140 15.52 20.96 -5.41
N LEU A 141 16.14 21.99 -5.98
CA LEU A 141 17.38 22.58 -5.45
C LEU A 141 17.16 23.29 -4.11
N ARG A 142 16.04 23.99 -3.93
CA ARG A 142 15.69 24.62 -2.64
C ARG A 142 15.50 23.56 -1.55
N LEU A 143 14.67 22.55 -1.81
CA LEU A 143 14.39 21.48 -0.85
C LEU A 143 15.64 20.63 -0.54
N ALA A 144 16.47 20.34 -1.55
CA ALA A 144 17.71 19.58 -1.35
C ALA A 144 18.71 20.29 -0.42
N ARG A 145 18.68 21.63 -0.31
CA ARG A 145 19.53 22.36 0.64
C ARG A 145 19.08 22.20 2.09
N LEU A 146 17.81 21.89 2.31
CA LEU A 146 17.23 21.66 3.64
C LEU A 146 17.33 20.20 4.04
N ALA A 147 17.21 19.30 3.07
CA ALA A 147 17.06 17.88 3.26
C ALA A 147 18.31 17.23 3.87
N ASP A 148 18.10 16.40 4.88
CA ASP A 148 19.13 15.51 5.44
C ASP A 148 18.97 14.12 4.83
N GLU A 149 19.30 14.00 3.54
CA GLU A 149 19.23 12.72 2.81
C GLU A 149 20.14 11.67 3.45
N GLY A 150 21.32 12.07 3.96
CA GLY A 150 22.25 11.16 4.60
C GLY A 150 21.63 10.46 5.81
N ALA A 151 21.03 11.22 6.73
CA ALA A 151 20.36 10.65 7.89
C ALA A 151 19.14 9.80 7.49
N TRP A 152 18.33 10.25 6.51
CA TRP A 152 17.22 9.46 6.00
C TRP A 152 17.67 8.10 5.47
N ARG A 153 18.71 8.06 4.63
CA ARG A 153 19.21 6.84 4.01
C ARG A 153 19.69 5.81 5.02
N VAL A 154 20.29 6.24 6.13
CA VAL A 154 20.69 5.33 7.22
C VAL A 154 19.47 4.62 7.80
N ASP A 155 18.41 5.36 8.08
CA ASP A 155 17.18 4.82 8.66
C ASP A 155 16.37 3.99 7.64
N GLU A 156 16.37 4.39 6.37
CA GLU A 156 15.80 3.63 5.26
C GLU A 156 16.45 2.26 5.11
N VAL A 157 17.79 2.20 5.07
CA VAL A 157 18.54 0.95 5.02
C VAL A 157 18.26 0.10 6.26
N ALA A 158 18.17 0.70 7.44
CA ALA A 158 17.86 -0.01 8.68
C ALA A 158 16.42 -0.58 8.68
N ARG A 159 15.43 0.16 8.16
CA ARG A 159 14.06 -0.33 7.97
C ARG A 159 14.02 -1.50 6.99
N ASP A 160 14.71 -1.37 5.86
CA ASP A 160 14.64 -2.33 4.76
C ASP A 160 15.49 -3.58 4.98
N THR A 161 16.41 -3.58 5.95
CA THR A 161 17.24 -4.74 6.25
C THR A 161 16.48 -5.72 7.16
N PRO A 162 16.04 -6.89 6.64
CA PRO A 162 15.39 -7.89 7.48
C PRO A 162 16.39 -8.56 8.43
N ALA A 163 15.89 -9.04 9.56
CA ALA A 163 16.69 -9.85 10.49
C ALA A 163 17.14 -11.19 9.85
N LEU A 164 16.28 -11.77 9.00
CA LEU A 164 16.58 -12.95 8.19
C LEU A 164 16.04 -12.74 6.78
N ARG A 165 16.91 -12.90 5.77
CA ARG A 165 16.50 -12.87 4.36
C ARG A 165 15.85 -14.20 3.98
N ILE A 166 14.71 -14.12 3.32
CA ILE A 166 13.95 -15.28 2.85
C ILE A 166 14.24 -15.51 1.36
N ASP A 167 14.67 -16.72 1.02
CA ASP A 167 14.74 -17.18 -0.37
C ASP A 167 13.43 -17.90 -0.73
N PHE A 168 12.45 -17.14 -1.23
CA PHE A 168 11.12 -17.65 -1.55
C PHE A 168 11.13 -18.75 -2.61
N ALA A 169 12.06 -18.72 -3.56
CA ALA A 169 12.17 -19.71 -4.61
C ALA A 169 12.58 -21.09 -4.08
N ALA A 170 13.40 -21.10 -3.02
CA ALA A 170 13.87 -22.31 -2.35
C ALA A 170 12.87 -22.88 -1.32
N LEU A 171 11.83 -22.14 -0.93
CA LEU A 171 10.87 -22.61 0.06
C LEU A 171 10.00 -23.76 -0.51
N PRO A 172 9.72 -24.80 0.30
CA PRO A 172 8.65 -25.73 -0.02
C PRO A 172 7.29 -25.00 0.03
N LEU A 173 6.32 -25.49 -0.73
CA LEU A 173 5.05 -24.80 -0.96
C LEU A 173 4.31 -24.42 0.33
N ASP A 174 4.31 -25.29 1.34
CA ASP A 174 3.65 -25.05 2.62
C ASP A 174 4.35 -23.95 3.44
N ALA A 175 5.69 -23.88 3.39
CA ALA A 175 6.44 -22.81 4.01
C ALA A 175 6.28 -21.49 3.23
N LEU A 176 6.22 -21.56 1.90
CA LEU A 176 5.96 -20.40 1.05
C LEU A 176 4.57 -19.81 1.33
N ALA A 177 3.53 -20.63 1.46
CA ALA A 177 2.19 -20.17 1.82
C ALA A 177 2.15 -19.47 3.19
N ARG A 178 2.85 -20.01 4.20
CA ARG A 178 2.98 -19.35 5.51
C ARG A 178 3.72 -18.02 5.41
N ALA A 179 4.84 -18.00 4.69
CA ALA A 179 5.60 -16.77 4.47
C ALA A 179 4.77 -15.72 3.72
N TRP A 180 3.99 -16.13 2.72
CA TRP A 180 3.06 -15.26 2.00
C TRP A 180 2.10 -14.56 2.96
N VAL A 181 1.40 -15.33 3.81
CA VAL A 181 0.47 -14.79 4.81
C VAL A 181 1.20 -13.87 5.78
N GLU A 182 2.33 -14.31 6.35
CA GLU A 182 3.09 -13.54 7.33
C GLU A 182 3.57 -12.19 6.79
N GLN A 183 3.94 -12.08 5.52
CA GLN A 183 4.35 -10.81 4.96
C GLN A 183 3.15 -9.89 4.63
N HIS A 184 2.05 -10.45 4.09
CA HIS A 184 0.86 -9.67 3.71
C HIS A 184 0.09 -9.11 4.89
N VAL A 185 0.08 -9.80 6.04
CA VAL A 185 -0.65 -9.34 7.23
C VAL A 185 0.07 -8.26 8.04
N LYS A 186 1.37 -8.04 7.80
CA LYS A 186 2.13 -7.02 8.52
C LYS A 186 1.58 -5.61 8.25
N PRO A 187 1.60 -4.72 9.26
CA PRO A 187 1.43 -3.30 9.04
C PRO A 187 2.47 -2.80 8.02
N GLU A 188 2.10 -1.82 7.20
CA GLU A 188 2.96 -1.30 6.14
C GLU A 188 4.29 -0.76 6.68
N LYS A 189 4.26 -0.13 7.85
CA LYS A 189 5.48 0.36 8.55
C LYS A 189 6.50 -0.71 8.88
N ASP A 190 6.09 -1.98 8.96
CA ASP A 190 6.92 -3.12 9.35
C ASP A 190 7.34 -4.01 8.17
N ARG A 191 6.98 -3.61 6.94
CA ARG A 191 7.47 -4.24 5.72
C ARG A 191 8.92 -3.84 5.48
N ASP A 192 9.72 -4.83 5.06
CA ASP A 192 11.14 -4.71 4.78
C ASP A 192 11.47 -5.33 3.41
N ALA A 193 12.75 -5.54 3.08
CA ALA A 193 13.13 -6.12 1.79
C ALA A 193 12.55 -7.52 1.52
N ASN A 194 12.12 -8.30 2.53
CA ASN A 194 11.43 -9.56 2.29
C ASN A 194 10.04 -9.36 1.67
N TRP A 195 9.36 -8.26 2.00
CA TRP A 195 8.08 -7.93 1.37
C TRP A 195 8.27 -7.69 -0.13
N HIS A 196 9.25 -6.87 -0.50
CA HIS A 196 9.55 -6.58 -1.90
C HIS A 196 10.00 -7.83 -2.66
N ALA A 197 10.85 -8.67 -2.04
CA ALA A 197 11.28 -9.93 -2.63
C ALA A 197 10.12 -10.92 -2.84
N LEU A 198 9.11 -10.92 -1.97
CA LEU A 198 7.89 -11.73 -2.15
C LEU A 198 7.10 -11.24 -3.37
N VAL A 199 6.83 -9.94 -3.47
CA VAL A 199 6.08 -9.34 -4.60
C VAL A 199 6.79 -9.59 -5.93
N ASP A 200 8.11 -9.45 -5.96
CA ASP A 200 8.90 -9.75 -7.16
C ASP A 200 8.83 -11.24 -7.53
N PHE A 201 8.87 -12.13 -6.53
CA PHE A 201 8.75 -13.56 -6.74
C PHE A 201 7.35 -13.97 -7.22
N GLU A 202 6.28 -13.34 -6.73
CA GLU A 202 4.91 -13.55 -7.22
C GLU A 202 4.79 -13.19 -8.69
N ARG A 203 5.33 -12.04 -9.09
CA ARG A 203 5.38 -11.64 -10.51
C ARG A 203 6.14 -12.66 -11.35
N GLU A 204 7.28 -13.17 -10.88
CA GLU A 204 8.01 -14.25 -11.55
C GLU A 204 7.17 -15.54 -11.67
N LEU A 205 6.43 -15.91 -10.62
CA LEU A 205 5.54 -17.07 -10.67
C LEU A 205 4.44 -16.90 -11.70
N LEU A 206 3.78 -15.74 -11.75
CA LEU A 206 2.74 -15.44 -12.71
C LEU A 206 3.26 -15.51 -14.16
N GLU A 207 4.41 -14.91 -14.42
CA GLU A 207 4.99 -14.84 -15.78
C GLU A 207 5.56 -16.19 -16.26
N GLN A 208 6.19 -16.96 -15.37
CA GLN A 208 7.02 -18.10 -15.78
C GLN A 208 6.46 -19.46 -15.34
N ARG A 209 5.67 -19.49 -14.26
CA ARG A 209 5.19 -20.72 -13.62
C ARG A 209 3.78 -20.56 -13.07
N PRO A 210 2.78 -20.20 -13.91
CA PRO A 210 1.43 -19.88 -13.44
C PRO A 210 0.76 -21.06 -12.72
N ASP A 211 1.08 -22.30 -13.09
CA ASP A 211 0.62 -23.48 -12.35
C ASP A 211 1.11 -23.51 -10.90
N ARG A 212 2.33 -23.06 -10.64
CA ARG A 212 2.89 -22.98 -9.29
C ARG A 212 2.33 -21.78 -8.52
N ALA A 213 1.98 -20.68 -9.19
CA ALA A 213 1.21 -19.60 -8.59
C ALA A 213 -0.17 -20.11 -8.13
N LEU A 214 -0.85 -20.92 -8.94
CA LEU A 214 -2.12 -21.53 -8.51
C LEU A 214 -1.95 -22.48 -7.33
N ASP A 215 -0.89 -23.29 -7.32
CA ASP A 215 -0.55 -24.13 -6.17
C ASP A 215 -0.38 -23.30 -4.89
N LEU A 216 0.26 -22.13 -4.99
CA LEU A 216 0.43 -21.21 -3.88
C LEU A 216 -0.92 -20.65 -3.39
N VAL A 217 -1.80 -20.21 -4.31
CA VAL A 217 -3.15 -19.73 -3.96
C VAL A 217 -3.92 -20.80 -3.19
N LEU A 218 -3.92 -22.04 -3.66
CA LEU A 218 -4.59 -23.16 -3.00
C LEU A 218 -3.97 -23.46 -1.63
N ALA A 219 -2.64 -23.43 -1.53
CA ALA A 219 -1.93 -23.66 -0.27
C ALA A 219 -2.21 -22.56 0.77
N VAL A 220 -2.28 -21.28 0.36
CA VAL A 220 -2.67 -20.17 1.24
C VAL A 220 -4.13 -20.34 1.69
N LEU A 221 -5.05 -20.63 0.77
CA LEU A 221 -6.46 -20.85 1.10
C LEU A 221 -6.65 -22.02 2.08
N ALA A 222 -5.81 -23.05 2.01
CA ALA A 222 -5.85 -24.18 2.93
C ALA A 222 -5.54 -23.78 4.38
N ILE A 223 -4.68 -22.77 4.61
CA ILE A 223 -4.23 -22.36 5.94
C ILE A 223 -4.88 -21.08 6.48
N GLU A 224 -5.47 -20.26 5.62
CA GLU A 224 -6.04 -18.96 5.97
C GLU A 224 -7.56 -18.95 5.85
N THR A 225 -8.22 -18.24 6.77
CA THR A 225 -9.68 -18.08 6.83
C THR A 225 -10.12 -16.63 7.01
N HIS A 226 -9.20 -15.71 7.30
CA HIS A 226 -9.51 -14.32 7.58
C HIS A 226 -10.00 -13.60 6.30
N PRO A 227 -11.20 -13.01 6.30
CA PRO A 227 -11.79 -12.40 5.10
C PRO A 227 -10.89 -11.38 4.42
N ALA A 228 -10.30 -10.43 5.17
CA ALA A 228 -9.43 -9.41 4.59
C ALA A 228 -8.19 -9.99 3.87
N VAL A 229 -7.61 -11.07 4.40
CA VAL A 229 -6.44 -11.73 3.79
C VAL A 229 -6.85 -12.48 2.52
N LEU A 230 -8.00 -13.15 2.56
CA LEU A 230 -8.55 -13.84 1.38
C LEU A 230 -9.00 -12.85 0.29
N SER A 231 -9.53 -11.69 0.66
CA SER A 231 -9.84 -10.62 -0.30
C SER A 231 -8.59 -10.11 -0.99
N LEU A 232 -7.47 -9.94 -0.26
CA LEU A 232 -6.19 -9.57 -0.86
C LEU A 232 -5.64 -10.67 -1.77
N LEU A 233 -5.73 -11.94 -1.36
CA LEU A 233 -5.34 -13.08 -2.19
C LEU A 233 -6.14 -13.12 -3.50
N ALA A 234 -7.44 -12.81 -3.43
CA ALA A 234 -8.33 -12.75 -4.58
C ALA A 234 -7.96 -11.59 -5.51
N ALA A 235 -7.89 -10.36 -5.00
CA ALA A 235 -7.64 -9.14 -5.77
C ALA A 235 -6.18 -8.96 -6.23
N GLY A 236 -5.26 -9.77 -5.71
CA GLY A 236 -3.86 -9.80 -6.14
C GLY A 236 -3.55 -11.06 -6.93
N LEU A 237 -2.85 -11.99 -6.29
CA LEU A 237 -2.27 -13.16 -6.95
C LEU A 237 -3.27 -14.00 -7.76
N LEU A 238 -4.51 -14.19 -7.29
CA LEU A 238 -5.50 -14.98 -8.04
C LEU A 238 -6.06 -14.21 -9.25
N GLU A 239 -6.33 -12.91 -9.11
CA GLU A 239 -6.79 -12.06 -10.21
C GLU A 239 -5.79 -12.04 -11.35
N ASP A 240 -4.52 -11.74 -11.06
CA ASP A 240 -3.45 -11.67 -12.05
C ASP A 240 -3.14 -13.03 -12.70
N LEU A 241 -3.44 -14.13 -11.98
CA LEU A 241 -3.23 -15.49 -12.47
C LEU A 241 -4.29 -15.93 -13.48
N ILE A 242 -5.53 -15.45 -13.37
CA ILE A 242 -6.65 -15.94 -14.18
C ILE A 242 -6.51 -15.42 -15.62
N GLY A 243 -6.26 -16.35 -16.53
CA GLY A 243 -6.11 -16.05 -17.95
C GLY A 243 -6.41 -17.27 -18.83
N PRO A 244 -6.28 -17.13 -20.16
CA PRO A 244 -6.58 -18.18 -21.11
C PRO A 244 -5.85 -19.51 -20.84
N ASP A 245 -4.62 -19.44 -20.34
CA ASP A 245 -3.78 -20.62 -20.10
C ASP A 245 -4.09 -21.32 -18.77
N THR A 246 -4.69 -20.62 -17.80
CA THR A 246 -4.92 -21.12 -16.43
C THR A 246 -6.38 -21.43 -16.14
N ILE A 247 -7.33 -20.82 -16.87
CA ILE A 247 -8.76 -20.89 -16.60
C ILE A 247 -9.31 -22.33 -16.54
N ALA A 248 -8.83 -23.24 -17.41
CA ALA A 248 -9.29 -24.62 -17.39
C ALA A 248 -8.93 -25.34 -16.08
N ARG A 249 -7.78 -24.98 -15.49
CA ARG A 249 -7.36 -25.50 -14.20
C ARG A 249 -8.17 -24.85 -13.07
N VAL A 250 -8.36 -23.53 -13.11
CA VAL A 250 -9.18 -22.79 -12.13
C VAL A 250 -10.60 -23.37 -12.04
N GLU A 251 -11.26 -23.62 -13.18
CA GLU A 251 -12.59 -24.24 -13.21
C GLU A 251 -12.62 -25.62 -12.55
N ARG A 252 -11.60 -26.46 -12.83
CA ARG A 252 -11.50 -27.81 -12.26
C ARG A 252 -11.36 -27.75 -10.74
N GLU A 253 -10.45 -26.92 -10.24
CA GLU A 253 -10.24 -26.79 -8.80
C GLU A 253 -11.48 -26.18 -8.11
N ALA A 254 -12.15 -25.19 -8.73
CA ALA A 254 -13.35 -24.57 -8.18
C ALA A 254 -14.56 -25.52 -8.15
N ARG A 255 -14.65 -26.47 -9.09
CA ARG A 255 -15.64 -27.56 -9.02
C ARG A 255 -15.37 -28.50 -7.85
N ALA A 256 -14.10 -28.78 -7.55
CA ALA A 256 -13.69 -29.71 -6.50
C ALA A 256 -13.73 -29.09 -5.09
N ASP A 257 -13.46 -27.79 -4.95
CA ASP A 257 -13.37 -27.10 -3.66
C ASP A 257 -14.30 -25.87 -3.61
N ALA A 258 -15.32 -25.94 -2.74
CA ALA A 258 -16.28 -24.86 -2.53
C ALA A 258 -15.65 -23.58 -1.94
N ARG A 259 -14.60 -23.70 -1.12
CA ARG A 259 -13.87 -22.53 -0.59
C ARG A 259 -13.11 -21.83 -1.71
N PHE A 260 -12.49 -22.59 -2.60
CA PHE A 260 -11.80 -22.02 -3.75
C PHE A 260 -12.78 -21.39 -4.73
N ARG A 261 -13.95 -22.01 -4.94
CA ARG A 261 -15.04 -21.41 -5.71
C ARG A 261 -15.49 -20.06 -5.16
N ALA A 262 -15.64 -19.94 -3.84
CA ALA A 262 -16.00 -18.69 -3.19
C ALA A 262 -14.90 -17.62 -3.36
N LEU A 263 -13.63 -18.01 -3.29
CA LEU A 263 -12.49 -17.13 -3.51
C LEU A 263 -12.49 -16.58 -4.95
N VAL A 264 -12.70 -17.43 -5.96
CA VAL A 264 -12.83 -17.01 -7.37
C VAL A 264 -13.97 -16.01 -7.56
N GLY A 265 -15.08 -16.18 -6.84
CA GLY A 265 -16.19 -15.22 -6.86
C GLY A 265 -15.90 -13.85 -6.24
N SER A 266 -14.71 -13.66 -5.65
CA SER A 266 -14.25 -12.40 -5.07
C SER A 266 -13.21 -11.69 -5.93
N VAL A 267 -12.84 -12.26 -7.08
CA VAL A 267 -11.89 -11.68 -8.05
C VAL A 267 -12.57 -10.59 -8.87
N TRP A 268 -11.85 -9.53 -9.21
CA TRP A 268 -12.33 -8.49 -10.12
C TRP A 268 -11.90 -8.84 -11.56
N TYR A 269 -12.86 -9.05 -12.47
CA TYR A 269 -12.56 -9.45 -13.86
C TYR A 269 -13.31 -8.60 -14.90
N HIS A 270 -13.66 -7.37 -14.55
CA HIS A 270 -14.51 -6.49 -15.37
C HIS A 270 -13.89 -6.12 -16.73
N ASP A 271 -12.57 -6.05 -16.82
CA ASP A 271 -11.85 -5.67 -18.03
C ASP A 271 -11.28 -6.87 -18.82
N GLY A 272 -11.62 -8.10 -18.42
CA GLY A 272 -11.18 -9.32 -19.08
C GLY A 272 -11.91 -9.61 -20.40
N PRO A 273 -11.34 -10.46 -21.29
CA PRO A 273 -12.03 -10.92 -22.49
C PRO A 273 -13.40 -11.54 -22.15
N GLU A 274 -14.41 -11.29 -22.99
CA GLU A 274 -15.79 -11.73 -22.74
C GLU A 274 -15.89 -13.24 -22.47
N GLU A 275 -15.14 -14.05 -23.22
CA GLU A 275 -15.09 -15.51 -23.03
C GLU A 275 -14.59 -15.91 -21.64
N LEU A 276 -13.57 -15.23 -21.11
CA LEU A 276 -13.02 -15.50 -19.79
C LEU A 276 -14.05 -15.15 -18.70
N ARG A 277 -14.73 -14.01 -18.88
CA ARG A 277 -15.79 -13.53 -17.99
C ARG A 277 -16.96 -14.51 -17.92
N GLU A 278 -17.45 -15.01 -19.06
CA GLU A 278 -18.55 -15.97 -19.10
C GLU A 278 -18.22 -17.29 -18.38
N ARG A 279 -16.98 -17.75 -18.53
CA ARG A 279 -16.49 -18.97 -17.89
C ARG A 279 -16.39 -18.81 -16.38
N LEU A 280 -15.87 -17.68 -15.90
CA LEU A 280 -15.83 -17.37 -14.47
C LEU A 280 -17.24 -17.21 -13.89
N ASP A 281 -18.13 -16.52 -14.59
CA ASP A 281 -19.52 -16.37 -14.19
C ASP A 281 -20.23 -17.73 -14.03
N ALA A 282 -19.92 -18.72 -14.88
CA ALA A 282 -20.44 -20.08 -14.76
C ALA A 282 -19.99 -20.76 -13.45
N VAL A 283 -18.69 -20.65 -13.12
CA VAL A 283 -18.12 -21.17 -11.86
C VAL A 283 -18.79 -20.53 -10.64
N VAL A 284 -19.01 -19.20 -10.67
CA VAL A 284 -19.63 -18.47 -9.55
C VAL A 284 -21.12 -18.78 -9.41
N LYS A 285 -21.85 -18.96 -10.52
CA LYS A 285 -23.28 -19.33 -10.50
C LYS A 285 -23.49 -20.72 -9.88
N GLU A 286 -22.60 -21.67 -10.14
CA GLU A 286 -22.61 -22.99 -9.49
C GLU A 286 -22.37 -22.92 -7.96
N ALA A 287 -21.87 -21.81 -7.42
CA ALA A 287 -21.73 -21.60 -5.98
C ALA A 287 -23.02 -21.13 -5.30
N ARG A 288 -23.94 -20.52 -6.06
CA ARG A 288 -25.17 -19.89 -5.57
C ARG A 288 -26.42 -20.77 -5.73
N ALA A 289 -26.30 -21.91 -6.42
CA ALA A 289 -27.34 -22.90 -6.63
C ALA A 289 -27.24 -24.04 -5.60
#